data_AF-A0A1C5XAN6-F1
#
_entry.id   AF-A0A1C5XAN6-F1
#
_cell.length_a   1.000
_cell.length_b   1.000
_cell.length_c   1.000
_cell.angle_alpha   90.00
_cell.angle_beta   90.00
_cell.angle_gamma   90.00
#
_symmetry.space_group_name_H-M   'P 1'
#
loop_
_entity.id
_entity.type
_entity.pdbx_description
1 polymer ?
#
loop_
_entity_poly.entity_id
_entity_poly.type
_entity_poly.pdbx_seq_one_letter_code
_entity_poly.pdbx_strand_id
1 'polypeptide(L)'
;MRKYFSLTRTLFKNAAGMVADGKTKKMRVYLLYGFLAICFIPLLFMLYYMFQEAFKTMAPLQQSGSILAAGFHMTNLVTFLFSIFLIPGVFYFSKDSEILLSLPLKPQTILASKFSVCLLYEYVFTLIVFLPLIAGYLQNESVSILFYVFVVIIALTLPIYPLVLSSIISMLVMRFVPFFKNRDRFNMIGGILSVAFALSFSYFMNSSGMQQEDPSALVNLLIEGNNSLISMFAYLFPAVPFASHALISQDILQLGLYLLILIAALAVFLIMGKYFYFKGAIGFDETKSTRKVLNDVEMKKALTQKSKVFTYTQKELRLLLRTPVYFLNCIGTCFIFPIVIVISIMSQGESLNLAALNQIDFSGYAYYAILPGLAMGMLIGCINMISATAISREGSNVMFMKYIPMPLGKQIIAKMNAGIIVSVLTILLLFIIAYILFPMLPVLYYIIAFISAIIAIFLGNELCILLDMAHPKLVWEQEAAAVKQNMSGMIAMFGGMLIAGLLIAALFLLPNDLIMPISIGICIAILLISVVIYSKMDTIACKLFKKI
;
A
#
# COMPACT_ATOMS: atom_id res chain seq x y z
N MET A 1 -29.86 6.83 -24.15
CA MET A 1 -28.53 7.48 -24.30
C MET A 1 -28.39 8.77 -23.50
N ARG A 2 -29.34 9.73 -23.56
CA ARG A 2 -29.25 11.01 -22.80
C ARG A 2 -29.07 10.83 -21.28
N LYS A 3 -29.77 9.86 -20.67
CA LYS A 3 -29.64 9.51 -19.24
C LYS A 3 -28.25 8.98 -18.87
N TYR A 4 -27.64 8.17 -19.73
CA TYR A 4 -26.29 7.61 -19.53
C TYR A 4 -25.22 8.70 -19.56
N PHE A 5 -25.16 9.51 -20.63
CA PHE A 5 -24.17 10.59 -20.74
C PHE A 5 -24.31 11.62 -19.63
N SER A 6 -25.54 11.98 -19.25
CA SER A 6 -25.78 12.89 -18.13
C SER A 6 -25.27 12.30 -16.81
N LEU A 7 -25.51 11.01 -16.57
CA LEU A 7 -25.09 10.33 -15.35
C LEU A 7 -23.56 10.20 -15.29
N THR A 8 -22.91 9.75 -16.37
CA THR A 8 -21.44 9.66 -16.45
C THR A 8 -20.80 11.03 -16.22
N ARG A 9 -21.35 12.10 -16.80
CA ARG A 9 -20.83 13.47 -16.61
C ARG A 9 -20.94 13.91 -15.15
N THR A 10 -22.07 13.64 -14.49
CA THR A 10 -22.26 14.01 -13.08
C THR A 10 -21.34 13.20 -12.17
N LEU A 11 -21.23 11.88 -12.38
CA LEU A 11 -20.35 11.01 -11.62
C LEU A 11 -18.87 11.40 -11.78
N PHE A 12 -18.44 11.71 -13.00
CA PHE A 12 -17.08 12.17 -13.26
C PHE A 12 -16.78 13.48 -12.54
N LYS A 13 -17.71 14.45 -12.55
CA LYS A 13 -17.54 15.70 -11.81
C LYS A 13 -17.46 15.48 -10.30
N ASN A 14 -18.23 14.54 -9.75
CA ASN A 14 -18.19 14.25 -8.32
C ASN A 14 -16.89 13.52 -7.93
N ALA A 15 -16.46 12.56 -8.75
CA ALA A 15 -15.21 11.83 -8.55
C ALA A 15 -13.97 12.72 -8.73
N ALA A 16 -13.98 13.62 -9.72
CA ALA A 16 -12.92 14.63 -9.90
C ALA A 16 -12.98 15.75 -8.84
N GLY A 17 -14.15 16.00 -8.25
CA GLY A 17 -14.37 16.97 -7.17
C GLY A 17 -13.69 16.61 -5.85
N MET A 18 -13.26 15.35 -5.65
CA MET A 18 -12.50 14.91 -4.47
C MET A 18 -11.15 15.63 -4.28
N VAL A 19 -10.60 16.27 -5.32
CA VAL A 19 -9.29 16.93 -5.24
C VAL A 19 -9.41 18.45 -5.03
N ALA A 20 -10.57 19.03 -5.37
CA ALA A 20 -10.86 20.44 -5.19
C ALA A 20 -11.84 20.62 -4.03
N ASP A 21 -11.35 20.40 -2.82
CA ASP A 21 -12.01 20.93 -1.63
C ASP A 21 -12.16 22.45 -1.85
N GLY A 22 -13.34 23.04 -1.65
CA GLY A 22 -13.66 24.41 -2.08
C GLY A 22 -12.77 25.53 -1.51
N LYS A 23 -11.78 25.17 -0.69
CA LYS A 23 -10.77 26.02 -0.04
C LYS A 23 -9.36 25.91 -0.66
N THR A 24 -9.03 24.87 -1.42
CA THR A 24 -7.69 24.73 -2.03
C THR A 24 -7.59 25.57 -3.30
N LYS A 25 -6.61 26.49 -3.35
CA LYS A 25 -6.32 27.28 -4.56
C LYS A 25 -6.06 26.31 -5.72
N LYS A 26 -6.84 26.42 -6.82
CA LYS A 26 -6.72 25.57 -8.03
C LYS A 26 -5.28 25.41 -8.52
N MET A 27 -4.44 26.43 -8.34
CA MET A 27 -3.01 26.40 -8.64
C MET A 27 -2.25 25.29 -7.90
N ARG A 28 -2.53 25.03 -6.62
CA ARG A 28 -1.90 23.93 -5.86
C ARG A 28 -2.27 22.56 -6.41
N VAL A 29 -3.50 22.41 -6.91
CA VAL A 29 -3.96 21.16 -7.53
C VAL A 29 -3.24 20.93 -8.86
N TYR A 30 -3.10 21.95 -9.70
CA TYR A 30 -2.31 21.83 -10.94
C TYR A 30 -0.83 21.57 -10.67
N LEU A 31 -0.23 22.24 -9.67
CA LEU A 31 1.15 21.97 -9.25
C LEU A 31 1.33 20.54 -8.74
N LEU A 32 0.36 20.01 -7.99
CA LEU A 32 0.39 18.61 -7.53
C LEU A 32 0.34 17.63 -8.70
N TYR A 33 -0.52 17.86 -9.69
CA TYR A 33 -0.57 17.01 -10.89
C TYR A 33 0.72 17.11 -11.72
N GLY A 34 1.29 18.31 -11.84
CA GLY A 34 2.59 18.50 -12.50
C GLY A 34 3.72 17.77 -11.76
N PHE A 35 3.77 17.89 -10.44
CA PHE A 35 4.75 17.18 -9.60
C PHE A 35 4.59 15.66 -9.71
N LEU A 36 3.37 15.13 -9.62
CA LEU A 36 3.09 13.71 -9.81
C LEU A 36 3.55 13.24 -11.20
N ALA A 37 3.25 13.99 -12.26
CA ALA A 37 3.69 13.65 -13.60
C ALA A 37 5.22 13.55 -13.70
N ILE A 38 5.95 14.50 -13.09
CA ILE A 38 7.42 14.47 -13.03
C ILE A 38 7.92 13.23 -12.27
N CYS A 39 7.29 12.86 -11.15
CA CYS A 39 7.66 11.65 -10.40
C CYS A 39 7.43 10.34 -11.18
N PHE A 40 6.53 10.32 -12.17
CA PHE A 40 6.31 9.16 -13.02
C PHE A 40 7.29 9.06 -14.20
N ILE A 41 8.01 10.13 -14.56
CA ILE A 41 8.97 10.13 -15.67
C ILE A 41 10.06 9.06 -15.51
N PRO A 42 10.74 8.92 -14.34
CA PRO A 42 11.74 7.87 -14.15
C PRO A 42 11.20 6.46 -14.37
N LEU A 43 9.95 6.20 -13.94
CA LEU A 43 9.29 4.91 -14.14
C LEU A 43 9.05 4.64 -15.63
N LEU A 44 8.58 5.64 -16.39
CA LEU A 44 8.37 5.51 -17.83
C LEU A 44 9.68 5.22 -18.57
N PHE A 45 10.77 5.92 -18.20
CA PHE A 45 12.09 5.66 -18.78
C PHE A 45 12.61 4.27 -18.44
N MET A 46 12.48 3.84 -17.18
CA MET A 46 12.89 2.50 -16.76
C MET A 46 12.15 1.41 -17.55
N LEU A 47 10.83 1.51 -17.68
CA LEU A 47 10.02 0.57 -18.47
C LEU A 47 10.41 0.60 -19.95
N TYR A 48 10.69 1.80 -20.48
CA TYR A 48 11.09 1.95 -21.87
C TYR A 48 12.43 1.26 -22.15
N TYR A 49 13.45 1.48 -21.30
CA TYR A 49 14.74 0.78 -21.43
C TYR A 49 14.58 -0.73 -21.29
N MET A 50 13.75 -1.19 -20.34
CA MET A 50 13.47 -2.62 -20.15
C MET A 50 12.85 -3.24 -21.41
N PHE A 51 11.84 -2.62 -22.01
CA PHE A 51 11.23 -3.12 -23.25
C PHE A 51 12.19 -3.01 -24.44
N GLN A 52 12.97 -1.93 -24.53
CA GLN A 52 13.93 -1.76 -25.61
C GLN A 52 15.01 -2.85 -25.61
N GLU A 53 15.58 -3.16 -24.44
CA GLU A 53 16.55 -4.25 -24.30
C GLU A 53 15.92 -5.62 -24.58
N ALA A 54 14.67 -5.84 -24.15
CA ALA A 54 13.94 -7.06 -24.52
C ALA A 54 13.79 -7.18 -26.05
N PHE A 55 13.35 -6.12 -26.74
CA PHE A 55 13.19 -6.14 -28.19
C PHE A 55 14.52 -6.37 -28.92
N LYS A 56 15.61 -5.75 -28.47
CA LYS A 56 16.94 -5.97 -29.05
C LYS A 56 17.42 -7.43 -28.91
N THR A 57 17.17 -8.07 -27.77
CA THR A 57 17.63 -9.44 -27.54
C THR A 57 16.83 -10.48 -28.33
N MET A 58 15.54 -10.22 -28.56
CA MET A 58 14.66 -11.15 -29.30
C MET A 58 14.54 -10.85 -30.80
N ALA A 59 14.95 -9.67 -31.27
CA ALA A 59 14.92 -9.31 -32.69
C ALA A 59 15.72 -10.30 -33.58
N PRO A 60 16.94 -10.75 -33.20
CA PRO A 60 17.68 -11.78 -33.95
C PRO A 60 16.95 -13.13 -34.03
N LEU A 61 16.05 -13.41 -33.08
CA LEU A 61 15.29 -14.66 -33.00
C LEU A 61 13.96 -14.59 -33.77
N GLN A 62 13.63 -13.46 -34.40
CA GLN A 62 12.34 -13.19 -35.05
C GLN A 62 11.13 -13.39 -34.12
N GLN A 63 11.34 -13.27 -32.80
CA GLN A 63 10.30 -13.43 -31.79
C GLN A 63 9.83 -12.10 -31.19
N SER A 64 10.04 -10.96 -31.86
CA SER A 64 9.56 -9.63 -31.42
C SER A 64 8.07 -9.63 -31.04
N GLY A 65 7.27 -10.48 -31.68
CA GLY A 65 5.84 -10.62 -31.39
C GLY A 65 5.50 -11.16 -30.00
N SER A 66 6.37 -12.00 -29.41
CA SER A 66 6.15 -12.55 -28.07
C SER A 66 6.31 -11.48 -26.99
N ILE A 67 7.25 -10.55 -27.16
CA ILE A 67 7.44 -9.40 -26.26
C ILE A 67 6.25 -8.47 -26.30
N LEU A 68 5.70 -8.21 -27.50
CA LEU A 68 4.52 -7.39 -27.64
C LEU A 68 3.31 -8.00 -26.91
N ALA A 69 3.07 -9.31 -27.11
CA ALA A 69 2.04 -10.04 -26.39
C ALA A 69 2.26 -10.02 -24.87
N ALA A 70 3.50 -10.25 -24.42
CA ALA A 70 3.87 -10.16 -23.00
C ALA A 70 3.63 -8.75 -22.44
N GLY A 71 3.96 -7.69 -23.18
CA GLY A 71 3.68 -6.30 -22.81
C GLY A 71 2.19 -5.99 -22.68
N PHE A 72 1.35 -6.53 -23.58
CA PHE A 72 -0.11 -6.41 -23.47
C PHE A 72 -0.66 -7.20 -22.29
N HIS A 73 -0.15 -8.40 -22.01
CA HIS A 73 -0.51 -9.16 -20.81
C HIS A 73 -0.11 -8.42 -19.53
N MET A 74 1.10 -7.83 -19.48
CA MET A 74 1.55 -7.01 -18.36
C MET A 74 0.65 -5.78 -18.17
N THR A 75 0.29 -5.10 -19.26
CA THR A 75 -0.62 -3.94 -19.21
C THR A 75 -2.00 -4.35 -18.66
N ASN A 76 -2.55 -5.48 -19.11
CA ASN A 76 -3.83 -5.99 -18.62
C ASN A 76 -3.76 -6.44 -17.17
N LEU A 77 -2.65 -7.06 -16.74
CA LEU A 77 -2.44 -7.47 -15.36
C LEU A 77 -2.35 -6.27 -14.42
N VAL A 78 -1.58 -5.23 -14.79
CA VAL A 78 -1.49 -3.99 -14.02
C VAL A 78 -2.86 -3.33 -13.91
N THR A 79 -3.56 -3.16 -15.03
CA THR A 79 -4.92 -2.60 -15.07
C THR A 79 -5.88 -3.42 -14.21
N PHE A 80 -5.80 -4.76 -14.28
CA PHE A 80 -6.62 -5.65 -13.46
C PHE A 80 -6.36 -5.45 -11.96
N LEU A 81 -5.10 -5.42 -11.52
CA LEU A 81 -4.74 -5.25 -10.11
C LEU A 81 -5.24 -3.92 -9.53
N PHE A 82 -5.11 -2.81 -10.27
CA PHE A 82 -5.64 -1.51 -9.83
C PHE A 82 -7.17 -1.49 -9.81
N SER A 83 -7.80 -2.10 -10.83
CA SER A 83 -9.25 -2.12 -10.96
C SER A 83 -9.96 -2.87 -9.81
N ILE A 84 -9.32 -3.89 -9.21
CA ILE A 84 -9.85 -4.63 -8.05
C ILE A 84 -10.17 -3.70 -6.87
N PHE A 85 -9.41 -2.61 -6.71
CA PHE A 85 -9.65 -1.62 -5.66
C PHE A 85 -10.57 -0.50 -6.15
N LEU A 86 -10.38 -0.04 -7.39
CA LEU A 86 -11.13 1.06 -7.97
C LEU A 86 -12.62 0.74 -8.10
N ILE A 87 -12.97 -0.43 -8.63
CA ILE A 87 -14.35 -0.79 -8.95
C ILE A 87 -15.23 -0.85 -7.70
N PRO A 88 -14.90 -1.60 -6.63
CA PRO A 88 -15.65 -1.54 -5.38
C PRO A 88 -15.81 -0.12 -4.84
N GLY A 89 -14.72 0.67 -4.91
CA GLY A 89 -14.68 2.08 -4.54
C GLY A 89 -15.76 2.92 -5.23
N VAL A 90 -15.85 2.81 -6.55
CA VAL A 90 -16.81 3.58 -7.36
C VAL A 90 -18.21 2.95 -7.32
N PHE A 91 -18.32 1.63 -7.43
CA PHE A 91 -19.58 0.91 -7.64
C PHE A 91 -20.43 0.84 -6.39
N TYR A 92 -19.81 0.65 -5.23
CA TYR A 92 -20.50 0.36 -3.97
C TYR A 92 -20.16 1.35 -2.85
N PHE A 93 -18.89 1.75 -2.72
CA PHE A 93 -18.44 2.56 -1.58
C PHE A 93 -18.59 4.07 -1.75
N SER A 94 -19.08 4.53 -2.90
CA SER A 94 -19.34 5.96 -3.13
C SER A 94 -20.64 6.39 -2.45
N LYS A 95 -20.62 7.57 -1.79
CA LYS A 95 -21.80 8.18 -1.14
C LYS A 95 -23.00 8.34 -2.10
N ASP A 96 -22.72 8.52 -3.39
CA ASP A 96 -23.74 8.63 -4.43
C ASP A 96 -24.52 7.34 -4.68
N SER A 97 -24.00 6.18 -4.25
CA SER A 97 -24.63 4.89 -4.53
C SER A 97 -26.03 4.79 -3.93
N GLU A 98 -26.25 5.31 -2.73
CA GLU A 98 -27.56 5.32 -2.06
C GLU A 98 -28.57 6.21 -2.80
N ILE A 99 -28.13 7.40 -3.21
CA ILE A 99 -28.95 8.34 -3.97
C ILE A 99 -29.34 7.70 -5.31
N LEU A 100 -28.40 7.05 -6.00
CA LEU A 100 -28.65 6.39 -7.28
C LEU A 100 -29.56 5.17 -7.16
N LEU A 101 -29.54 4.48 -6.02
CA LEU A 101 -30.47 3.37 -5.72
C LEU A 101 -31.91 3.84 -5.57
N SER A 102 -32.14 5.09 -5.13
CA SER A 102 -33.48 5.67 -4.97
C SER A 102 -34.09 6.18 -6.28
N LEU A 103 -33.28 6.38 -7.33
CA LEU A 103 -33.75 6.89 -8.62
C LEU A 103 -34.33 5.78 -9.50
N PRO A 104 -35.36 6.05 -10.33
CA PRO A 104 -35.95 5.08 -11.25
C PRO A 104 -35.07 4.86 -12.50
N LEU A 105 -33.82 4.43 -12.28
CA LEU A 105 -32.83 4.13 -13.32
C LEU A 105 -32.59 2.62 -13.40
N LYS A 106 -32.44 2.10 -14.62
CA LYS A 106 -32.10 0.69 -14.83
C LYS A 106 -30.69 0.42 -14.28
N PRO A 107 -30.45 -0.71 -13.58
CA PRO A 107 -29.14 -1.02 -13.00
C PRO A 107 -28.02 -1.05 -14.06
N GLN A 108 -28.33 -1.51 -15.27
CA GLN A 108 -27.43 -1.50 -16.41
C GLN A 108 -26.94 -0.10 -16.80
N THR A 109 -27.80 0.92 -16.71
CA THR A 109 -27.43 2.31 -17.02
C THR A 109 -26.51 2.90 -15.96
N ILE A 110 -26.76 2.58 -14.68
CA ILE A 110 -25.89 3.00 -13.57
C ILE A 110 -24.52 2.33 -13.71
N LEU A 111 -24.49 1.00 -13.89
CA LEU A 111 -23.27 0.23 -14.06
C LEU A 111 -22.46 0.68 -15.27
N ALA A 112 -23.09 0.86 -16.43
CA ALA A 112 -22.38 1.36 -17.60
C ALA A 112 -21.75 2.73 -17.33
N SER A 113 -22.48 3.63 -16.65
CA SER A 113 -21.97 4.98 -16.35
C SER A 113 -20.79 4.94 -15.38
N LYS A 114 -20.88 4.12 -14.33
CA LYS A 114 -19.78 3.91 -13.37
C LYS A 114 -18.59 3.20 -14.01
N PHE A 115 -18.82 2.21 -14.87
CA PHE A 115 -17.79 1.52 -15.65
C PHE A 115 -16.99 2.51 -16.51
N SER A 116 -17.65 3.44 -17.19
CA SER A 116 -16.96 4.47 -17.98
C SER A 116 -16.11 5.41 -17.13
N VAL A 117 -16.57 5.76 -15.93
CA VAL A 117 -15.76 6.54 -14.99
C VAL A 117 -14.52 5.76 -14.58
N CYS A 118 -14.66 4.47 -14.25
CA CYS A 118 -13.52 3.61 -13.95
C CYS A 118 -12.56 3.49 -15.14
N LEU A 119 -13.07 3.31 -16.35
CA LEU A 119 -12.27 3.21 -17.57
C LEU A 119 -11.43 4.47 -17.83
N LEU A 120 -11.97 5.67 -17.55
CA LEU A 120 -11.21 6.91 -17.63
C LEU A 120 -10.04 6.96 -16.64
N TYR A 121 -10.24 6.48 -15.41
CA TYR A 121 -9.17 6.39 -14.42
C TYR A 121 -8.10 5.35 -14.79
N GLU A 122 -8.53 4.21 -15.34
CA GLU A 122 -7.63 3.13 -15.72
C GLU A 122 -6.73 3.46 -16.91
N TYR A 123 -7.14 4.35 -17.81
CA TYR A 123 -6.27 4.78 -18.91
C TYR A 123 -4.93 5.35 -18.44
N VAL A 124 -4.88 6.00 -17.27
CA VAL A 124 -3.61 6.48 -16.70
C VAL A 124 -2.67 5.30 -16.44
N PHE A 125 -3.17 4.23 -15.82
CA PHE A 125 -2.37 3.03 -15.51
C PHE A 125 -2.02 2.23 -16.77
N THR A 126 -2.93 2.13 -17.73
CA THR A 126 -2.67 1.51 -19.03
C THR A 126 -1.54 2.22 -19.78
N LEU A 127 -1.59 3.56 -19.85
CA LEU A 127 -0.58 4.34 -20.57
C LEU A 127 0.81 4.25 -19.95
N ILE A 128 0.93 4.07 -18.63
CA ILE A 128 2.22 3.92 -17.95
C ILE A 128 3.03 2.73 -18.49
N VAL A 129 2.36 1.65 -18.89
CA VAL A 129 3.02 0.44 -19.43
C VAL A 129 2.99 0.43 -20.96
N PHE A 130 1.85 0.81 -21.54
CA PHE A 130 1.62 0.72 -22.99
C PHE A 130 2.49 1.70 -23.79
N LEU A 131 2.70 2.94 -23.31
CA LEU A 131 3.51 3.92 -24.05
C LEU A 131 4.99 3.49 -24.15
N PRO A 132 5.67 3.11 -23.04
CA PRO A 132 7.03 2.57 -23.12
C PRO A 132 7.17 1.34 -24.02
N LEU A 133 6.18 0.44 -23.99
CA LEU A 133 6.17 -0.77 -24.84
C LEU A 133 6.18 -0.42 -26.33
N ILE A 134 5.26 0.43 -26.77
CA ILE A 134 5.18 0.83 -28.19
C ILE A 134 6.40 1.67 -28.59
N ALA A 135 6.90 2.54 -27.72
CA ALA A 135 8.11 3.31 -27.98
C ALA A 135 9.35 2.40 -28.17
N GLY A 136 9.46 1.33 -27.38
CA GLY A 136 10.50 0.32 -27.55
C GLY A 136 10.36 -0.46 -28.86
N TYR A 137 9.14 -0.81 -29.26
CA TYR A 137 8.87 -1.52 -30.51
C TYR A 137 9.24 -0.67 -31.76
N LEU A 138 8.82 0.60 -31.78
CA LEU A 138 9.03 1.52 -32.91
C LEU A 138 10.51 1.79 -33.25
N GLN A 139 11.44 1.54 -32.33
CA GLN A 139 12.87 1.75 -32.57
C GLN A 139 13.58 0.54 -33.19
N ASN A 140 13.00 -0.64 -33.04
CA ASN A 140 13.63 -1.90 -33.47
C ASN A 140 13.01 -2.43 -34.77
N GLU A 141 11.79 -2.01 -35.10
CA GLU A 141 11.02 -2.53 -36.23
C GLU A 141 10.53 -1.40 -37.14
N SER A 142 10.56 -1.61 -38.45
CA SER A 142 9.95 -0.70 -39.42
C SER A 142 8.43 -0.88 -39.43
N VAL A 143 7.68 0.21 -39.20
CA VAL A 143 6.21 0.17 -39.09
C VAL A 143 5.50 0.89 -40.25
N SER A 144 4.31 0.40 -40.59
CA SER A 144 3.43 1.02 -41.60
C SER A 144 2.49 2.06 -40.99
N ILE A 145 1.80 2.84 -41.83
CA ILE A 145 0.78 3.79 -41.34
C ILE A 145 -0.41 3.07 -40.65
N LEU A 146 -0.74 1.86 -41.10
CA LEU A 146 -1.84 1.04 -40.57
C LEU A 146 -1.56 0.60 -39.13
N PHE A 147 -0.27 0.40 -38.80
CA PHE A 147 0.17 0.09 -37.44
C PHE A 147 -0.28 1.15 -36.44
N TYR A 148 -0.11 2.44 -36.74
CA TYR A 148 -0.50 3.53 -35.82
C TYR A 148 -2.01 3.54 -35.56
N VAL A 149 -2.83 3.21 -36.56
CA VAL A 149 -4.29 3.08 -36.39
C VAL A 149 -4.62 1.96 -35.42
N PHE A 150 -3.97 0.80 -35.57
CA PHE A 150 -4.19 -0.36 -34.69
C PHE A 150 -3.70 -0.08 -33.27
N VAL A 151 -2.56 0.60 -33.10
CA VAL A 151 -2.06 1.05 -31.79
C VAL A 151 -3.10 1.89 -31.07
N VAL A 152 -3.71 2.88 -31.74
CA VAL A 152 -4.71 3.76 -31.12
C VAL A 152 -5.96 2.98 -30.72
N ILE A 153 -6.45 2.10 -31.59
CA ILE A 153 -7.62 1.27 -31.28
C ILE A 153 -7.32 0.38 -30.07
N ILE A 154 -6.21 -0.35 -30.11
CA ILE A 154 -5.82 -1.26 -29.02
C ILE A 154 -5.58 -0.47 -27.73
N ALA A 155 -4.91 0.67 -27.75
CA ALA A 155 -4.69 1.51 -26.57
C ALA A 155 -6.02 1.90 -25.87
N LEU A 156 -7.04 2.23 -26.67
CA LEU A 156 -8.36 2.60 -26.14
C LEU A 156 -9.14 1.40 -25.61
N THR A 157 -8.96 0.21 -26.17
CA THR A 157 -9.79 -0.95 -25.85
C THR A 157 -9.12 -1.97 -24.93
N LEU A 158 -7.79 -1.95 -24.81
CA LEU A 158 -7.01 -2.88 -23.98
C LEU A 158 -7.50 -2.96 -22.53
N PRO A 159 -7.77 -1.84 -21.81
CA PRO A 159 -8.22 -1.94 -20.42
C PRO A 159 -9.66 -2.44 -20.25
N ILE A 160 -10.46 -2.56 -21.33
CA ILE A 160 -11.88 -2.93 -21.23
C ILE A 160 -12.04 -4.32 -20.63
N TYR A 161 -11.29 -5.30 -21.14
CA TYR A 161 -11.39 -6.69 -20.67
C TYR A 161 -11.01 -6.88 -19.19
N PRO A 162 -9.82 -6.43 -18.71
CA PRO A 162 -9.46 -6.57 -17.31
C PRO A 162 -10.45 -5.85 -16.38
N LEU A 163 -11.00 -4.71 -16.80
CA LEU A 163 -11.99 -3.96 -16.03
C LEU A 163 -13.33 -4.70 -15.96
N VAL A 164 -13.77 -5.34 -17.05
CA VAL A 164 -14.94 -6.22 -17.04
C VAL A 164 -14.75 -7.40 -16.08
N LEU A 165 -13.61 -8.08 -16.16
CA LEU A 165 -13.31 -9.24 -15.33
C LEU A 165 -13.31 -8.87 -13.84
N SER A 166 -12.62 -7.78 -13.49
CA SER A 166 -12.62 -7.24 -12.12
C SER A 166 -14.01 -6.80 -11.66
N SER A 167 -14.81 -6.22 -12.56
CA SER A 167 -16.17 -5.80 -12.23
C SER A 167 -17.09 -6.98 -11.92
N ILE A 168 -16.97 -8.06 -12.69
CA ILE A 168 -17.71 -9.30 -12.45
C ILE A 168 -17.30 -9.91 -11.11
N ILE A 169 -15.99 -10.03 -10.84
CA ILE A 169 -15.49 -10.55 -9.56
C ILE A 169 -16.01 -9.69 -8.40
N SER A 170 -15.88 -8.36 -8.49
CA SER A 170 -16.37 -7.44 -7.46
C SER A 170 -17.88 -7.59 -7.22
N MET A 171 -18.68 -7.72 -8.28
CA MET A 171 -20.12 -7.97 -8.15
C MET A 171 -20.44 -9.28 -7.44
N LEU A 172 -19.73 -10.37 -7.75
CA LEU A 172 -19.91 -11.66 -7.09
C LEU A 172 -19.49 -11.62 -5.62
N VAL A 173 -18.34 -11.02 -5.32
CA VAL A 173 -17.84 -10.88 -3.94
C VAL A 173 -18.83 -10.08 -3.10
N MET A 174 -19.30 -8.92 -3.57
CA MET A 174 -20.25 -8.09 -2.82
C MET A 174 -21.63 -8.74 -2.67
N ARG A 175 -22.01 -9.59 -3.63
CA ARG A 175 -23.27 -10.33 -3.58
C ARG A 175 -23.26 -11.44 -2.54
N PHE A 176 -22.22 -12.27 -2.53
CA PHE A 176 -22.19 -13.51 -1.76
C PHE A 176 -21.43 -13.41 -0.44
N VAL A 177 -20.63 -12.36 -0.26
CA VAL A 177 -19.81 -12.18 0.94
C VAL A 177 -20.17 -10.87 1.64
N PRO A 178 -21.20 -10.87 2.52
CA PRO A 178 -21.62 -9.69 3.27
C PRO A 178 -20.49 -9.07 4.10
N PHE A 179 -19.48 -9.87 4.47
CA PHE A 179 -18.29 -9.42 5.17
C PHE A 179 -17.53 -8.32 4.42
N PHE A 180 -17.49 -8.40 3.08
CA PHE A 180 -16.78 -7.45 2.21
C PHE A 180 -17.57 -6.17 1.92
N LYS A 181 -18.83 -6.07 2.35
CA LYS A 181 -19.61 -4.83 2.23
C LYS A 181 -19.04 -3.70 3.07
N ASN A 182 -18.27 -3.99 4.12
CA ASN A 182 -17.56 -2.93 4.82
C ASN A 182 -16.32 -2.50 4.00
N ARG A 183 -16.32 -1.25 3.52
CA ARG A 183 -15.24 -0.64 2.73
C ARG A 183 -13.86 -0.87 3.35
N ASP A 184 -13.74 -0.61 4.64
CA ASP A 184 -12.45 -0.67 5.32
C ASP A 184 -11.97 -2.11 5.44
N ARG A 185 -12.88 -3.06 5.70
CA ARG A 185 -12.55 -4.50 5.74
C ARG A 185 -12.14 -5.01 4.36
N PHE A 186 -12.83 -4.58 3.31
CA PHE A 186 -12.47 -4.91 1.94
C PHE A 186 -11.07 -4.38 1.61
N ASN A 187 -10.80 -3.11 1.91
CA ASN A 187 -9.49 -2.52 1.68
C ASN A 187 -8.40 -3.18 2.54
N MET A 188 -8.72 -3.63 3.75
CA MET A 188 -7.77 -4.34 4.62
C MET A 188 -7.40 -5.72 4.07
N ILE A 189 -8.40 -6.56 3.79
CA ILE A 189 -8.12 -7.90 3.26
C ILE A 189 -7.52 -7.79 1.85
N GLY A 190 -8.07 -6.94 0.99
CA GLY A 190 -7.52 -6.67 -0.34
C GLY A 190 -6.08 -6.19 -0.25
N GLY A 191 -5.77 -5.25 0.66
CA GLY A 191 -4.42 -4.77 0.89
C GLY A 191 -3.47 -5.86 1.37
N ILE A 192 -3.86 -6.67 2.36
CA ILE A 192 -3.06 -7.81 2.85
C ILE A 192 -2.82 -8.83 1.73
N LEU A 193 -3.85 -9.17 0.95
CA LEU A 193 -3.75 -10.09 -0.17
C LEU A 193 -2.86 -9.54 -1.29
N SER A 194 -2.93 -8.24 -1.59
CA SER A 194 -2.05 -7.62 -2.59
C SER A 194 -0.61 -7.59 -2.13
N VAL A 195 -0.34 -7.32 -0.85
CA VAL A 195 1.01 -7.41 -0.28
C VAL A 195 1.48 -8.86 -0.34
N ALA A 196 0.69 -9.82 0.11
CA ALA A 196 1.03 -11.24 0.02
C ALA A 196 1.29 -11.69 -1.43
N PHE A 197 0.45 -11.28 -2.38
CA PHE A 197 0.61 -11.58 -3.80
C PHE A 197 1.89 -10.96 -4.37
N ALA A 198 2.15 -9.68 -4.10
CA ALA A 198 3.37 -9.01 -4.55
C ALA A 198 4.62 -9.69 -3.99
N LEU A 199 4.56 -10.13 -2.73
CA LEU A 199 5.63 -10.84 -2.05
C LEU A 199 5.85 -12.25 -2.61
N SER A 200 4.79 -13.03 -2.81
CA SER A 200 4.86 -14.34 -3.44
C SER A 200 5.35 -14.27 -4.88
N PHE A 201 4.88 -13.26 -5.63
CA PHE A 201 5.35 -12.99 -7.00
C PHE A 201 6.82 -12.59 -7.01
N SER A 202 7.25 -11.69 -6.11
CA SER A 202 8.65 -11.30 -5.97
C SER A 202 9.52 -12.51 -5.62
N TYR A 203 9.08 -13.36 -4.70
CA TYR A 203 9.78 -14.59 -4.32
C TYR A 203 9.89 -15.56 -5.50
N PHE A 204 8.81 -15.79 -6.23
CA PHE A 204 8.81 -16.66 -7.41
C PHE A 204 9.78 -16.15 -8.49
N MET A 205 9.69 -14.85 -8.83
CA MET A 205 10.54 -14.21 -9.85
C MET A 205 12.02 -14.21 -9.50
N ASN A 206 12.34 -14.12 -8.21
CA ASN A 206 13.72 -14.11 -7.72
C ASN A 206 14.17 -15.48 -7.23
N SER A 207 13.37 -16.54 -7.39
CA SER A 207 13.77 -17.89 -7.00
C SER A 207 14.89 -18.41 -7.90
N SER A 208 15.77 -19.24 -7.33
CA SER A 208 16.90 -19.85 -8.04
C SER A 208 16.48 -20.61 -9.30
N GLY A 209 15.27 -21.17 -9.34
CA GLY A 209 14.73 -21.84 -10.53
C GLY A 209 14.45 -20.89 -11.73
N MET A 210 14.28 -19.59 -11.51
CA MET A 210 14.14 -18.60 -12.59
C MET A 210 15.45 -17.86 -12.92
N GLN A 211 16.40 -17.82 -11.97
CA GLN A 211 17.68 -17.11 -12.16
C GLN A 211 18.84 -18.03 -12.62
N GLN A 212 18.75 -19.34 -12.42
CA GLN A 212 19.79 -20.33 -12.77
C GLN A 212 19.45 -21.18 -14.01
N GLU A 213 18.48 -20.79 -14.82
CA GLU A 213 18.35 -21.44 -16.13
C GLU A 213 19.50 -20.95 -17.02
N ASP A 214 20.33 -21.89 -17.47
CA ASP A 214 21.27 -21.64 -18.56
C ASP A 214 20.53 -20.87 -19.68
N PRO A 215 21.09 -19.79 -20.25
CA PRO A 215 20.46 -19.02 -21.31
C PRO A 215 19.95 -19.91 -22.47
N SER A 216 20.59 -21.06 -22.68
CA SER A 216 20.20 -22.09 -23.66
C SER A 216 18.92 -22.85 -23.29
N ALA A 217 18.59 -23.08 -22.02
CA ALA A 217 17.36 -23.74 -21.58
C ALA A 217 16.14 -22.83 -21.80
N LEU A 218 16.26 -21.54 -21.47
CA LEU A 218 15.23 -20.54 -21.77
C LEU A 218 15.03 -20.36 -23.29
N VAL A 219 16.13 -20.35 -24.06
CA VAL A 219 16.07 -20.31 -25.52
C VAL A 219 15.41 -21.57 -26.10
N ASN A 220 15.67 -22.75 -25.54
CA ASN A 220 15.01 -23.99 -25.97
C ASN A 220 13.51 -24.00 -25.64
N LEU A 221 13.10 -23.51 -24.46
CA LEU A 221 11.68 -23.31 -24.12
C LEU A 221 10.97 -22.30 -25.05
N LEU A 222 11.70 -21.28 -25.51
CA LEU A 222 11.22 -20.30 -26.49
C LEU A 222 11.16 -20.87 -27.92
N ILE A 223 12.07 -21.76 -28.30
CA ILE A 223 12.12 -22.43 -29.61
C ILE A 223 11.08 -23.56 -29.70
N GLU A 224 10.86 -24.32 -28.63
CA GLU A 224 9.86 -25.40 -28.57
C GLU A 224 8.41 -24.86 -28.59
N GLY A 225 8.21 -23.56 -28.43
CA GLY A 225 6.90 -22.91 -28.50
C GLY A 225 5.97 -23.24 -27.33
N ASN A 226 6.41 -24.08 -26.38
CA ASN A 226 5.64 -24.48 -25.21
C ASN A 226 5.82 -23.48 -24.06
N ASN A 227 5.51 -22.20 -24.32
CA ASN A 227 5.59 -21.16 -23.32
C ASN A 227 4.45 -21.32 -22.30
N SER A 228 4.74 -22.01 -21.19
CA SER A 228 3.80 -22.26 -20.09
C SER A 228 3.23 -20.96 -19.48
N LEU A 229 4.03 -19.90 -19.41
CA LEU A 229 3.58 -18.60 -18.88
C LEU A 229 2.70 -17.83 -19.88
N ILE A 230 3.07 -17.78 -21.17
CA ILE A 230 2.26 -17.09 -22.19
C ILE A 230 0.92 -17.83 -22.37
N SER A 231 0.92 -19.16 -22.35
CA SER A 231 -0.32 -19.94 -22.40
C SER A 231 -1.19 -19.71 -21.16
N MET A 232 -0.62 -19.65 -19.95
CA MET A 232 -1.36 -19.32 -18.73
C MET A 232 -1.99 -17.92 -18.78
N PHE A 233 -1.24 -16.91 -19.23
CA PHE A 233 -1.77 -15.55 -19.40
C PHE A 233 -2.78 -15.43 -20.54
N ALA A 234 -2.66 -16.24 -21.59
CA ALA A 234 -3.63 -16.32 -22.66
C ALA A 234 -4.99 -16.87 -22.17
N TYR A 235 -5.01 -17.78 -21.19
CA TYR A 235 -6.27 -18.22 -20.57
C TYR A 235 -6.93 -17.14 -19.71
N LEU A 236 -6.14 -16.34 -18.98
CA LEU A 236 -6.64 -15.23 -18.16
C LEU A 236 -7.15 -14.07 -19.03
N PHE A 237 -6.44 -13.76 -20.11
CA PHE A 237 -6.72 -12.65 -21.01
C PHE A 237 -6.79 -13.13 -22.48
N PRO A 238 -7.86 -13.83 -22.88
CA PRO A 238 -7.99 -14.46 -24.19
C PRO A 238 -8.03 -13.46 -25.36
N ALA A 239 -8.29 -12.18 -25.08
CA ALA A 239 -8.28 -11.12 -26.09
C ALA A 239 -6.85 -10.71 -26.52
N VAL A 240 -5.83 -10.92 -25.68
CA VAL A 240 -4.48 -10.40 -25.91
C VAL A 240 -3.77 -11.02 -27.12
N PRO A 241 -3.80 -12.35 -27.34
CA PRO A 241 -3.15 -12.96 -28.51
C PRO A 241 -3.67 -12.38 -29.83
N PHE A 242 -4.98 -12.17 -29.94
CA PHE A 242 -5.59 -11.55 -31.14
C PHE A 242 -5.13 -10.10 -31.33
N ALA A 243 -4.99 -9.34 -30.23
CA ALA A 243 -4.50 -7.96 -30.29
C ALA A 243 -3.02 -7.89 -30.72
N SER A 244 -2.16 -8.77 -30.21
CA SER A 244 -0.75 -8.81 -30.61
C SER A 244 -0.60 -9.25 -32.07
N HIS A 245 -1.31 -10.31 -32.49
CA HIS A 245 -1.28 -10.76 -33.88
C HIS A 245 -1.81 -9.70 -34.85
N ALA A 246 -2.90 -9.00 -34.50
CA ALA A 246 -3.42 -7.90 -35.29
C ALA A 246 -2.36 -6.80 -35.49
N LEU A 247 -1.62 -6.43 -34.44
CA LEU A 247 -0.60 -5.38 -34.52
C LEU A 247 0.61 -5.80 -35.37
N ILE A 248 1.07 -7.04 -35.24
CA ILE A 248 2.28 -7.56 -35.91
C ILE A 248 2.00 -7.84 -37.39
N SER A 249 0.95 -8.62 -37.67
CA SER A 249 0.61 -9.07 -39.03
C SER A 249 -0.24 -8.05 -39.81
N GLN A 250 -0.70 -6.99 -39.14
CA GLN A 250 -1.60 -5.97 -39.69
C GLN A 250 -2.92 -6.57 -40.21
N ASP A 251 -3.32 -7.71 -39.65
CA ASP A 251 -4.53 -8.43 -40.04
C ASP A 251 -5.79 -7.83 -39.38
N ILE A 252 -6.67 -7.32 -40.23
CA ILE A 252 -7.96 -6.73 -39.85
C ILE A 252 -8.89 -7.78 -39.23
N LEU A 253 -8.78 -9.06 -39.64
CA LEU A 253 -9.62 -10.13 -39.11
C LEU A 253 -9.29 -10.41 -37.64
N GLN A 254 -8.01 -10.42 -37.29
CA GLN A 254 -7.54 -10.57 -35.90
C GLN A 254 -8.02 -9.40 -35.02
N LEU A 255 -7.98 -8.17 -35.55
CA LEU A 255 -8.52 -7.00 -34.86
C LEU A 255 -10.04 -7.12 -34.64
N GLY A 256 -10.77 -7.64 -35.64
CA GLY A 256 -12.21 -7.90 -35.55
C GLY A 256 -12.54 -8.94 -34.47
N LEU A 257 -11.79 -10.05 -34.40
CA LEU A 257 -11.94 -11.08 -33.36
C LEU A 257 -11.65 -10.52 -31.97
N TYR A 258 -10.59 -9.73 -31.83
CA TYR A 258 -10.26 -9.04 -30.59
C TYR A 258 -11.42 -8.16 -30.10
N LEU A 259 -11.96 -7.30 -30.97
CA LEU A 259 -13.10 -6.43 -30.63
C LEU A 259 -14.38 -7.22 -30.31
N LEU A 260 -14.63 -8.32 -31.02
CA LEU A 260 -15.76 -9.21 -30.77
C LEU A 260 -15.71 -9.79 -29.34
N ILE A 261 -14.54 -10.26 -28.89
CA ILE A 261 -14.35 -10.79 -27.53
C ILE A 261 -14.65 -9.70 -26.49
N LEU A 262 -14.20 -8.46 -26.72
CA LEU A 262 -14.48 -7.34 -25.82
C LEU A 262 -15.96 -6.99 -25.73
N ILE A 263 -16.65 -6.95 -26.88
CA ILE A 263 -18.08 -6.67 -26.95
C ILE A 263 -18.87 -7.77 -26.24
N ALA A 264 -18.50 -9.05 -26.46
CA ALA A 264 -19.10 -10.18 -25.77
C ALA A 264 -18.90 -10.08 -24.25
N ALA A 265 -17.69 -9.76 -23.78
CA ALA A 265 -17.39 -9.58 -22.37
C ALA A 265 -18.23 -8.43 -21.74
N LEU A 266 -18.33 -7.29 -22.42
CA LEU A 266 -19.18 -6.17 -21.98
C LEU A 266 -20.67 -6.54 -21.92
N ALA A 267 -21.15 -7.31 -22.90
CA ALA A 267 -22.54 -7.78 -22.90
C ALA A 267 -22.81 -8.68 -21.69
N VAL A 268 -21.94 -9.65 -21.42
CA VAL A 268 -22.02 -10.53 -20.24
C VAL A 268 -22.02 -9.71 -18.94
N PHE A 269 -21.11 -8.74 -18.82
CA PHE A 269 -21.05 -7.83 -17.68
C PHE A 269 -22.37 -7.09 -17.43
N LEU A 270 -22.96 -6.49 -18.47
CA LEU A 270 -24.23 -5.76 -18.35
C LEU A 270 -25.41 -6.67 -18.03
N ILE A 271 -25.41 -7.91 -18.53
CA ILE A 271 -26.42 -8.92 -18.19
C ILE A 271 -26.29 -9.31 -16.72
N MET A 272 -25.08 -9.67 -16.25
CA MET A 272 -24.83 -9.98 -14.84
C MET A 272 -25.20 -8.82 -13.92
N GLY A 273 -24.88 -7.61 -14.34
CA GLY A 273 -25.22 -6.38 -13.63
C GLY A 273 -26.71 -6.21 -13.36
N LYS A 274 -27.57 -6.63 -14.29
CA LYS A 274 -29.03 -6.60 -14.11
C LYS A 274 -29.49 -7.46 -12.92
N TYR A 275 -28.85 -8.62 -12.70
CA TYR A 275 -29.27 -9.60 -11.70
C TYR A 275 -28.58 -9.43 -10.35
N PHE A 276 -27.30 -9.05 -10.34
CA PHE A 276 -26.47 -9.09 -9.13
C PHE A 276 -26.25 -7.72 -8.48
N TYR A 277 -26.23 -6.62 -9.23
CA TYR A 277 -25.75 -5.32 -8.74
C TYR A 277 -26.54 -4.75 -7.56
N PHE A 278 -27.83 -4.48 -7.73
CA PHE A 278 -28.66 -3.92 -6.63
C PHE A 278 -28.72 -4.85 -5.42
N LYS A 279 -28.74 -6.14 -5.71
CA LYS A 279 -28.73 -7.23 -4.73
C LYS A 279 -27.43 -7.31 -3.91
N GLY A 280 -26.31 -6.79 -4.42
CA GLY A 280 -25.06 -6.60 -3.68
C GLY A 280 -24.96 -5.22 -3.01
N ALA A 281 -25.57 -4.20 -3.61
CA ALA A 281 -25.54 -2.82 -3.12
C ALA A 281 -26.46 -2.55 -1.91
N ILE A 282 -27.46 -3.39 -1.65
CA ILE A 282 -28.36 -3.25 -0.49
C ILE A 282 -27.73 -3.91 0.76
N GLY A 283 -27.73 -3.21 1.90
CA GLY A 283 -27.25 -3.71 3.20
C GLY A 283 -25.93 -3.11 3.71
N PHE A 284 -25.56 -1.91 3.25
CA PHE A 284 -24.37 -1.18 3.68
C PHE A 284 -24.46 -0.59 5.09
N ASP A 285 -25.67 -0.30 5.57
CA ASP A 285 -25.90 0.46 6.81
C ASP A 285 -26.49 -0.35 7.98
N GLU A 286 -26.73 -1.65 7.80
CA GLU A 286 -27.16 -2.49 8.93
C GLU A 286 -25.95 -2.87 9.79
N THR A 287 -25.60 -1.99 10.72
CA THR A 287 -24.85 -2.41 11.90
C THR A 287 -25.72 -3.38 12.67
N LYS A 288 -25.56 -4.68 12.42
CA LYS A 288 -26.15 -5.73 13.26
C LYS A 288 -25.58 -5.59 14.66
N SER A 289 -26.33 -4.88 15.51
CA SER A 289 -26.13 -4.90 16.96
C SER A 289 -26.45 -6.32 17.42
N THR A 290 -25.41 -7.13 17.60
CA THR A 290 -25.53 -8.38 18.33
C THR A 290 -25.77 -8.02 19.78
N ARG A 291 -27.04 -7.94 20.20
CA ARG A 291 -27.42 -7.85 21.61
C ARG A 291 -27.07 -9.18 22.29
N LYS A 292 -25.77 -9.43 22.51
CA LYS A 292 -25.30 -10.57 23.27
C LYS A 292 -25.57 -10.30 24.74
N VAL A 293 -26.43 -11.11 25.35
CA VAL A 293 -26.61 -11.14 26.81
C VAL A 293 -25.32 -11.71 27.40
N LEU A 294 -24.70 -10.97 28.32
CA LEU A 294 -23.47 -11.39 28.98
C LEU A 294 -23.80 -12.46 30.03
N ASN A 295 -23.04 -13.56 30.05
CA ASN A 295 -23.14 -14.56 31.12
C ASN A 295 -22.51 -14.05 32.42
N ASP A 296 -22.89 -14.62 33.57
CA ASP A 296 -22.41 -14.21 34.91
C ASP A 296 -20.88 -14.18 35.05
N VAL A 297 -20.18 -15.08 34.36
CA VAL A 297 -18.71 -15.12 34.31
C VAL A 297 -18.14 -13.94 33.51
N GLU A 298 -18.79 -13.57 32.40
CA GLU A 298 -18.42 -12.41 31.59
C GLU A 298 -18.72 -11.11 32.35
N MET A 299 -19.80 -11.07 33.13
CA MET A 299 -20.18 -9.94 33.99
C MET A 299 -19.20 -9.74 35.16
N LYS A 300 -18.82 -10.82 35.86
CA LYS A 300 -17.77 -10.75 36.90
C LYS A 300 -16.43 -10.28 36.34
N LYS A 301 -16.05 -10.72 35.14
CA LYS A 301 -14.83 -10.27 34.45
C LYS A 301 -14.88 -8.77 34.10
N ALA A 302 -16.05 -8.25 33.73
CA ALA A 302 -16.27 -6.83 33.45
C ALA A 302 -16.17 -5.93 34.71
N LEU A 303 -16.42 -6.49 35.89
CA LEU A 303 -16.40 -5.77 37.18
C LEU A 303 -15.02 -5.75 37.86
N THR A 304 -14.00 -6.39 37.30
CA THR A 304 -12.65 -6.40 37.89
C THR A 304 -11.94 -5.05 37.73
N GLN A 305 -11.49 -4.45 38.85
CA GLN A 305 -10.74 -3.20 38.81
C GLN A 305 -9.34 -3.42 38.21
N LYS A 306 -9.10 -2.80 37.06
CA LYS A 306 -7.79 -2.73 36.40
C LYS A 306 -7.22 -1.32 36.50
N SER A 307 -5.90 -1.18 36.36
CA SER A 307 -5.27 0.14 36.25
C SER A 307 -5.93 0.98 35.13
N LYS A 308 -6.24 2.24 35.43
CA LYS A 308 -6.91 3.16 34.50
C LYS A 308 -6.12 3.31 33.20
N VAL A 309 -4.80 3.49 33.29
CA VAL A 309 -3.90 3.64 32.14
C VAL A 309 -3.87 2.37 31.30
N PHE A 310 -3.70 1.20 31.94
CA PHE A 310 -3.66 -0.08 31.24
C PHE A 310 -4.97 -0.39 30.51
N THR A 311 -6.10 -0.14 31.16
CA THR A 311 -7.43 -0.34 30.56
C THR A 311 -7.62 0.56 29.35
N TYR A 312 -7.15 1.80 29.44
CA TYR A 312 -7.26 2.75 28.34
C TYR A 312 -6.31 2.41 27.18
N THR A 313 -5.07 1.96 27.46
CA THR A 313 -4.17 1.39 26.44
C THR A 313 -4.78 0.16 25.77
N GLN A 314 -5.43 -0.73 26.53
CA GLN A 314 -6.08 -1.90 25.96
C GLN A 314 -7.28 -1.52 25.07
N LYS A 315 -8.05 -0.49 25.44
CA LYS A 315 -9.09 0.09 24.58
C LYS A 315 -8.48 0.57 23.27
N GLU A 316 -7.38 1.32 23.31
CA GLU A 316 -6.69 1.84 22.11
C GLU A 316 -6.18 0.71 21.20
N LEU A 317 -5.50 -0.30 21.75
CA LEU A 317 -5.04 -1.45 20.97
C LEU A 317 -6.20 -2.20 20.31
N ARG A 318 -7.33 -2.40 21.02
CA ARG A 318 -8.51 -3.02 20.42
C ARG A 318 -9.13 -2.16 19.33
N LEU A 319 -9.15 -0.83 19.49
CA LEU A 319 -9.64 0.09 18.47
C LEU A 319 -8.79 -0.01 17.20
N LEU A 320 -7.46 -0.03 17.34
CA LEU A 320 -6.53 -0.20 16.21
C LEU A 320 -6.73 -1.53 15.48
N LEU A 321 -6.92 -2.63 16.22
CA LEU A 321 -7.11 -3.96 15.64
C LEU A 321 -8.50 -4.15 15.00
N ARG A 322 -9.54 -3.56 15.58
CA ARG A 322 -10.92 -3.69 15.09
C ARG A 322 -11.19 -2.79 13.88
N THR A 323 -10.47 -1.68 13.78
CA THR A 323 -10.66 -0.68 12.73
C THR A 323 -9.68 -0.94 11.59
N PRO A 324 -10.13 -1.45 10.44
CA PRO A 324 -9.24 -1.97 9.40
C PRO A 324 -8.27 -0.92 8.84
N VAL A 325 -8.72 0.33 8.74
CA VAL A 325 -7.89 1.46 8.33
C VAL A 325 -6.74 1.68 9.29
N TYR A 326 -7.03 1.69 10.59
CA TYR A 326 -6.00 1.91 11.62
C TYR A 326 -5.06 0.70 11.69
N PHE A 327 -5.59 -0.51 11.53
CA PHE A 327 -4.77 -1.71 11.45
C PHE A 327 -3.75 -1.60 10.32
N LEU A 328 -4.18 -1.35 9.08
CA LEU A 328 -3.27 -1.28 7.93
C LEU A 328 -2.23 -0.16 8.04
N ASN A 329 -2.66 1.05 8.39
CA ASN A 329 -1.80 2.24 8.29
C ASN A 329 -0.96 2.49 9.54
N CYS A 330 -1.34 1.89 10.68
CA CYS A 330 -0.61 2.07 11.93
C CYS A 330 0.13 0.81 12.36
N ILE A 331 -0.52 -0.36 12.36
CA ILE A 331 0.11 -1.63 12.76
C ILE A 331 0.79 -2.29 11.56
N GLY A 332 0.11 -2.37 10.42
CA GLY A 332 0.59 -3.02 9.21
C GLY A 332 1.88 -2.40 8.68
N THR A 333 1.98 -1.08 8.68
CA THR A 333 3.20 -0.35 8.28
C THR A 333 4.44 -0.74 9.07
N CYS A 334 4.30 -1.05 10.37
CA CYS A 334 5.41 -1.51 11.19
C CYS A 334 5.88 -2.92 10.79
N PHE A 335 4.97 -3.81 10.43
CA PHE A 335 5.30 -5.22 10.12
C PHE A 335 5.69 -5.46 8.66
N ILE A 336 5.31 -4.57 7.72
CA ILE A 336 5.67 -4.70 6.30
C ILE A 336 7.20 -4.79 6.12
N PHE A 337 7.96 -3.95 6.82
CA PHE A 337 9.43 -3.92 6.67
C PHE A 337 10.11 -5.25 7.06
N PRO A 338 9.86 -5.83 8.26
CA PRO A 338 10.39 -7.14 8.58
C PRO A 338 9.96 -8.25 7.61
N ILE A 339 8.70 -8.23 7.16
CA ILE A 339 8.18 -9.22 6.21
C ILE A 339 8.95 -9.16 4.89
N VAL A 340 9.18 -7.95 4.35
CA VAL A 340 9.95 -7.75 3.11
C VAL A 340 11.37 -8.29 3.27
N ILE A 341 12.06 -8.01 4.38
CA ILE A 341 13.40 -8.53 4.65
C ILE A 341 13.41 -10.06 4.61
N VAL A 342 12.51 -10.72 5.33
CA VAL A 342 12.41 -12.21 5.36
C VAL A 342 12.26 -12.77 3.96
N ILE A 343 11.41 -12.17 3.13
CA ILE A 343 11.17 -12.67 1.78
C ILE A 343 12.36 -12.42 0.86
N SER A 344 13.00 -11.26 0.94
CA SER A 344 14.23 -10.99 0.19
C SER A 344 15.30 -12.04 0.49
N ILE A 345 15.41 -12.49 1.74
CA ILE A 345 16.37 -13.53 2.16
C ILE A 345 15.99 -14.88 1.61
N MET A 346 14.72 -15.29 1.80
CA MET A 346 14.24 -16.56 1.29
C MET A 346 14.44 -16.66 -0.22
N SER A 347 14.34 -15.51 -0.91
CA SER A 347 14.46 -15.46 -2.35
C SER A 347 15.89 -15.52 -2.88
N GLN A 348 16.88 -14.98 -2.16
CA GLN A 348 18.25 -14.88 -2.69
C GLN A 348 19.04 -16.20 -2.65
N GLY A 349 18.57 -17.24 -1.95
CA GLY A 349 19.35 -18.49 -1.80
C GLY A 349 20.70 -18.26 -1.09
N GLU A 350 21.60 -19.25 -1.11
CA GLU A 350 22.93 -19.19 -0.46
C GLU A 350 23.90 -18.11 -1.01
N SER A 351 23.42 -17.14 -1.79
CA SER A 351 24.25 -16.12 -2.46
C SER A 351 24.74 -15.00 -1.54
N LEU A 352 24.26 -14.92 -0.30
CA LEU A 352 24.87 -14.05 0.71
C LEU A 352 26.19 -14.69 1.13
N ASN A 353 27.27 -14.27 0.45
CA ASN A 353 28.64 -14.72 0.71
C ASN A 353 29.14 -14.14 2.06
N LEU A 354 28.50 -14.58 3.15
CA LEU A 354 28.77 -14.19 4.53
C LEU A 354 30.12 -14.75 5.02
N ALA A 355 30.74 -15.65 4.26
CA ALA A 355 32.03 -16.25 4.57
C ALA A 355 33.15 -15.22 4.80
N ALA A 356 33.10 -14.07 4.10
CA ALA A 356 34.05 -12.97 4.31
C ALA A 356 33.86 -12.27 5.67
N LEU A 357 32.65 -12.27 6.23
CA LEU A 357 32.34 -11.66 7.53
C LEU A 357 32.64 -12.61 8.70
N ASN A 358 32.71 -13.92 8.46
CA ASN A 358 33.06 -14.92 9.49
C ASN A 358 34.51 -14.82 9.97
N GLN A 359 35.38 -14.14 9.21
CA GLN A 359 36.80 -13.99 9.52
C GLN A 359 37.09 -12.75 10.38
N ILE A 360 36.11 -11.89 10.61
CA ILE A 360 36.26 -10.67 11.41
C ILE A 360 35.93 -11.00 12.86
N ASP A 361 36.89 -10.83 13.77
CA ASP A 361 36.62 -10.91 15.20
C ASP A 361 35.91 -9.63 15.67
N PHE A 362 34.62 -9.78 16.01
CA PHE A 362 33.80 -8.69 16.54
C PHE A 362 33.94 -8.52 18.07
N SER A 363 34.82 -9.29 18.73
CA SER A 363 35.12 -9.12 20.15
C SER A 363 35.66 -7.71 20.40
N GLY A 364 35.00 -6.95 21.29
CA GLY A 364 35.34 -5.55 21.58
C GLY A 364 34.61 -4.48 20.76
N TYR A 365 33.91 -4.82 19.67
CA TYR A 365 33.16 -3.87 18.83
C TYR A 365 31.69 -3.68 19.25
N ALA A 366 31.32 -4.14 20.44
CA ALA A 366 29.94 -4.13 20.92
C ALA A 366 29.33 -2.72 21.03
N TYR A 367 30.15 -1.68 21.22
CA TYR A 367 29.70 -0.29 21.30
C TYR A 367 29.21 0.27 19.95
N TYR A 368 29.64 -0.29 18.82
CA TYR A 368 29.13 0.07 17.49
C TYR A 368 27.65 -0.28 17.34
N ALA A 369 27.11 -1.18 18.17
CA ALA A 369 25.71 -1.58 18.16
C ALA A 369 24.75 -0.46 18.64
N ILE A 370 25.27 0.50 19.39
CA ILE A 370 24.46 1.55 20.03
C ILE A 370 23.78 2.43 18.96
N LEU A 371 24.54 2.96 18.00
CA LEU A 371 24.03 3.88 16.97
C LEU A 371 23.00 3.22 16.02
N PRO A 372 23.24 2.02 15.46
CA PRO A 372 22.23 1.29 14.67
C PRO A 372 20.99 0.97 15.48
N GLY A 373 21.13 0.57 16.75
CA GLY A 373 19.99 0.34 17.63
C GLY A 373 19.17 1.61 17.87
N LEU A 374 19.81 2.74 18.18
CA LEU A 374 19.15 4.04 18.31
C LEU A 374 18.44 4.46 17.02
N ALA A 375 19.11 4.30 15.86
CA ALA A 375 18.55 4.63 14.56
C ALA A 375 17.30 3.79 14.24
N MET A 376 17.38 2.48 14.43
CA MET A 376 16.24 1.57 14.21
C MET A 376 15.09 1.87 15.18
N GLY A 377 15.39 2.08 16.46
CA GLY A 377 14.37 2.41 17.46
C GLY A 377 13.65 3.72 17.13
N MET A 378 14.40 4.76 16.72
CA MET A 378 13.83 6.04 16.31
C MET A 378 12.97 5.91 15.06
N LEU A 379 13.46 5.18 14.05
CA LEU A 379 12.75 4.95 12.80
C LEU A 379 11.42 4.22 13.04
N ILE A 380 11.43 3.11 13.78
CA ILE A 380 10.22 2.33 14.07
C ILE A 380 9.26 3.10 14.99
N GLY A 381 9.80 3.85 15.96
CA GLY A 381 9.03 4.70 16.86
C GLY A 381 8.41 5.93 16.20
N CYS A 382 8.78 6.24 14.95
CA CYS A 382 8.20 7.35 14.19
C CYS A 382 7.37 6.88 12.97
N ILE A 383 7.71 5.73 12.38
CA ILE A 383 6.92 5.09 11.32
C ILE A 383 5.60 4.54 11.87
N ASN A 384 5.55 4.18 13.16
CA ASN A 384 4.32 3.75 13.81
C ASN A 384 3.33 4.93 13.94
N MET A 385 2.46 5.11 12.95
CA MET A 385 1.48 6.21 12.93
C MET A 385 0.47 6.20 14.09
N ILE A 386 0.58 5.29 15.05
CA ILE A 386 -0.28 5.16 16.24
C ILE A 386 -0.19 6.42 17.11
N SER A 387 1.01 6.81 17.52
CA SER A 387 1.24 7.96 18.42
C SER A 387 1.09 9.28 17.68
N ALA A 388 1.53 9.34 16.41
CA ALA A 388 1.46 10.54 15.58
C ALA A 388 0.04 10.89 15.09
N THR A 389 -0.96 10.06 15.37
CA THR A 389 -2.37 10.29 15.03
C THR A 389 -3.30 10.01 16.21
N ALA A 390 -2.77 9.87 17.43
CA ALA A 390 -3.51 9.44 18.60
C ALA A 390 -4.69 10.34 19.00
N ILE A 391 -4.55 11.66 18.78
CA ILE A 391 -5.57 12.69 19.02
C ILE A 391 -6.34 12.96 17.74
N SER A 392 -5.67 12.99 16.59
CA SER A 392 -6.34 13.16 15.30
C SER A 392 -7.41 12.08 15.06
N ARG A 393 -7.18 10.84 15.52
CA ARG A 393 -8.16 9.73 15.46
C ARG A 393 -9.42 9.94 16.30
N GLU A 394 -9.41 10.83 17.30
CA GLU A 394 -10.61 11.13 18.09
C GLU A 394 -11.58 12.05 17.32
N GLY A 395 -11.08 12.86 16.39
CA GLY A 395 -11.90 13.70 15.53
C GLY A 395 -12.86 14.62 16.30
N SER A 396 -14.14 14.60 15.95
CA SER A 396 -15.20 15.34 16.64
C SER A 396 -15.41 14.93 18.10
N ASN A 397 -15.00 13.70 18.47
CA ASN A 397 -15.13 13.18 19.83
C ASN A 397 -14.01 13.66 20.76
N VAL A 398 -13.07 14.50 20.32
CA VAL A 398 -11.97 14.99 21.18
C VAL A 398 -12.47 15.66 22.46
N MET A 399 -13.65 16.29 22.42
CA MET A 399 -14.28 16.89 23.60
C MET A 399 -14.60 15.85 24.69
N PHE A 400 -14.90 14.60 24.30
CA PHE A 400 -15.12 13.52 25.24
C PHE A 400 -13.91 13.29 26.15
N MET A 401 -12.68 13.44 25.64
CA MET A 401 -11.47 13.31 26.44
C MET A 401 -11.40 14.30 27.62
N LYS A 402 -12.04 15.46 27.50
CA LYS A 402 -12.09 16.48 28.57
C LYS A 402 -13.05 16.11 29.70
N TYR A 403 -14.04 15.24 29.46
CA TYR A 403 -15.06 14.84 30.43
C TYR A 403 -14.75 13.52 31.15
N ILE A 404 -13.83 12.69 30.62
CA ILE A 404 -13.47 11.43 31.25
C ILE A 404 -12.84 11.69 32.64
N PRO A 405 -13.20 10.94 33.69
CA PRO A 405 -12.64 11.10 35.05
C PRO A 405 -11.20 10.53 35.17
N MET A 406 -10.31 11.00 34.31
CA MET A 406 -8.91 10.64 34.21
C MET A 406 -8.09 11.85 33.73
N PRO A 407 -6.96 12.19 34.40
CA PRO A 407 -6.11 13.30 33.98
C PRO A 407 -5.65 13.17 32.52
N LEU A 408 -5.60 14.29 31.79
CA LEU A 408 -5.28 14.31 30.36
C LEU A 408 -3.89 13.72 30.05
N GLY A 409 -2.85 14.01 30.83
CA GLY A 409 -1.54 13.42 30.55
C GLY A 409 -1.53 11.91 30.77
N LYS A 410 -2.26 11.37 31.75
CA LYS A 410 -2.45 9.90 31.88
C LYS A 410 -3.19 9.32 30.67
N GLN A 411 -4.17 10.05 30.11
CA GLN A 411 -4.87 9.62 28.89
C GLN A 411 -3.92 9.56 27.68
N ILE A 412 -3.04 10.54 27.56
CA ILE A 412 -2.03 10.65 26.50
C ILE A 412 -0.97 9.57 26.65
N ILE A 413 -0.47 9.33 27.86
CA ILE A 413 0.46 8.23 28.17
C ILE A 413 -0.17 6.89 27.77
N ALA A 414 -1.46 6.68 28.07
CA ALA A 414 -2.13 5.43 27.69
C ALA A 414 -2.20 5.23 26.16
N LYS A 415 -2.42 6.31 25.40
CA LYS A 415 -2.41 6.30 23.92
C LYS A 415 -1.00 6.08 23.36
N MET A 416 0.00 6.73 23.95
CA MET A 416 1.42 6.57 23.61
C MET A 416 1.89 5.14 23.86
N ASN A 417 1.50 4.53 24.98
CA ASN A 417 1.83 3.14 25.31
C ASN A 417 1.33 2.15 24.25
N ALA A 418 0.21 2.43 23.57
CA ALA A 418 -0.25 1.60 22.47
C ALA A 418 0.74 1.62 21.29
N GLY A 419 1.31 2.79 20.99
CA GLY A 419 2.38 2.94 19.99
C GLY A 419 3.67 2.25 20.40
N ILE A 420 4.12 2.44 21.64
CA ILE A 420 5.32 1.82 22.21
C ILE A 420 5.22 0.29 22.17
N ILE A 421 4.10 -0.29 22.60
CA ILE A 421 3.90 -1.75 22.59
C ILE A 421 4.07 -2.31 21.17
N VAL A 422 3.46 -1.67 20.16
CA VAL A 422 3.58 -2.13 18.77
C VAL A 422 5.01 -1.97 18.26
N SER A 423 5.67 -0.84 18.53
CA SER A 423 7.08 -0.63 18.13
C SER A 423 8.03 -1.62 18.77
N VAL A 424 7.84 -1.95 20.06
CA VAL A 424 8.67 -2.95 20.77
C VAL A 424 8.45 -4.35 20.20
N LEU A 425 7.22 -4.72 19.83
CA LEU A 425 6.96 -5.99 19.15
C LEU A 425 7.64 -6.05 17.78
N THR A 426 7.62 -4.94 17.03
CA THR A 426 8.27 -4.86 15.72
C THR A 426 9.79 -4.93 15.81
N ILE A 427 10.42 -4.18 16.73
CA ILE A 427 11.88 -4.21 16.90
C ILE A 427 12.34 -5.60 17.38
N LEU A 428 11.59 -6.25 18.28
CA LEU A 428 11.88 -7.62 18.73
C LEU A 428 11.92 -8.58 17.53
N LEU A 429 10.91 -8.51 16.66
CA LEU A 429 10.83 -9.37 15.48
C LEU A 429 11.97 -9.08 14.48
N LEU A 430 12.34 -7.82 14.29
CA LEU A 430 13.49 -7.45 13.45
C LEU A 430 14.82 -7.95 14.02
N PHE A 431 15.03 -7.89 15.33
CA PHE A 431 16.26 -8.42 15.94
C PHE A 431 16.33 -9.94 15.89
N ILE A 432 15.19 -10.65 16.00
CA ILE A 432 15.14 -12.10 15.77
C ILE A 432 15.58 -12.43 14.34
N ILE A 433 15.05 -11.70 13.35
CA ILE A 433 15.43 -11.85 11.94
C ILE A 433 16.91 -11.52 11.74
N ALA A 434 17.40 -10.43 12.34
CA ALA A 434 18.80 -10.02 12.24
C ALA A 434 19.76 -11.07 12.84
N TYR A 435 19.39 -11.68 13.96
CA TYR A 435 20.17 -12.75 14.58
C TYR A 435 20.26 -14.00 13.69
N ILE A 436 19.16 -14.37 13.04
CA ILE A 436 19.14 -15.49 12.06
C ILE A 436 20.03 -15.18 10.86
N LEU A 437 20.08 -13.91 10.43
CA LEU A 437 20.86 -13.46 9.28
C LEU A 437 22.36 -13.34 9.54
N PHE A 438 22.72 -12.80 10.68
CA PHE A 438 24.10 -12.51 11.04
C PHE A 438 24.46 -13.23 12.34
N PRO A 439 24.43 -14.59 12.36
CA PRO A 439 24.73 -15.37 13.57
C PRO A 439 26.18 -15.17 14.05
N MET A 440 27.03 -14.61 13.20
CA MET A 440 28.44 -14.31 13.45
C MET A 440 28.64 -13.17 14.47
N LEU A 441 27.65 -12.28 14.63
CA LEU A 441 27.74 -11.19 15.59
C LEU A 441 27.51 -11.74 17.02
N PRO A 442 28.32 -11.33 18.02
CA PRO A 442 28.12 -11.73 19.40
C PRO A 442 26.71 -11.38 19.89
N VAL A 443 26.10 -12.25 20.70
CA VAL A 443 24.76 -12.02 21.28
C VAL A 443 24.69 -10.69 22.04
N LEU A 444 25.80 -10.28 22.67
CA LEU A 444 25.93 -8.99 23.35
C LEU A 444 25.66 -7.78 22.43
N TYR A 445 26.07 -7.85 21.15
CA TYR A 445 25.81 -6.81 20.16
C TYR A 445 24.30 -6.58 19.99
N TYR A 446 23.55 -7.67 19.81
CA TYR A 446 22.09 -7.62 19.67
C TYR A 446 21.40 -7.10 20.92
N ILE A 447 21.86 -7.51 22.11
CA ILE A 447 21.30 -7.03 23.38
C ILE A 447 21.52 -5.51 23.53
N ILE A 448 22.72 -5.01 23.26
CA ILE A 448 23.03 -3.58 23.35
C ILE A 448 22.20 -2.78 22.33
N ALA A 449 22.12 -3.25 21.09
CA ALA A 449 21.31 -2.61 20.06
C ALA A 449 19.81 -2.63 20.41
N PHE A 450 19.31 -3.72 21.01
CA PHE A 450 17.91 -3.81 21.44
C PHE A 450 17.60 -2.84 22.58
N ILE A 451 18.47 -2.74 23.58
CA ILE A 451 18.31 -1.80 24.70
C ILE A 451 18.34 -0.35 24.18
N SER A 452 19.31 -0.01 23.31
CA SER A 452 19.38 1.34 22.75
C SER A 452 18.15 1.63 21.86
N ALA A 453 17.67 0.66 21.09
CA ALA A 453 16.45 0.80 20.31
C ALA A 453 15.22 1.08 21.18
N ILE A 454 15.06 0.40 22.32
CA ILE A 454 13.95 0.66 23.25
C ILE A 454 13.98 2.11 23.71
N ILE A 455 15.14 2.63 24.12
CA ILE A 455 15.29 4.02 24.57
C ILE A 455 14.85 4.99 23.47
N ALA A 456 15.27 4.76 22.23
CA ALA A 456 14.87 5.60 21.10
C ALA A 456 13.38 5.45 20.73
N ILE A 457 12.76 4.28 20.93
CA ILE A 457 11.32 4.07 20.70
C ILE A 457 10.47 4.95 21.62
N PHE A 458 10.87 5.08 22.89
CA PHE A 458 10.18 5.97 23.83
C PHE A 458 10.21 7.42 23.32
N LEU A 459 11.39 7.95 23.01
CA LEU A 459 11.54 9.31 22.51
C LEU A 459 10.77 9.52 21.19
N GLY A 460 10.88 8.58 20.24
CA GLY A 460 10.18 8.66 18.95
C GLY A 460 8.66 8.78 19.13
N ASN A 461 8.07 7.94 19.98
CA ASN A 461 6.63 7.97 20.25
C ASN A 461 6.21 9.25 21.00
N GLU A 462 7.05 9.76 21.91
CA GLU A 462 6.83 11.02 22.61
C GLU A 462 6.83 12.22 21.66
N LEU A 463 7.80 12.29 20.75
CA LEU A 463 7.83 13.34 19.72
C LEU A 463 6.62 13.25 18.80
N CYS A 464 6.22 12.04 18.41
CA CYS A 464 5.03 11.81 17.59
C CYS A 464 3.76 12.33 18.25
N ILE A 465 3.53 12.00 19.52
CA ILE A 465 2.31 12.42 20.23
C ILE A 465 2.31 13.92 20.49
N LEU A 466 3.47 14.52 20.77
CA LEU A 466 3.62 15.97 20.91
C LEU A 466 3.31 16.71 19.60
N LEU A 467 3.74 16.19 18.45
CA LEU A 467 3.41 16.76 17.15
C LEU A 467 1.91 16.68 16.87
N ASP A 468 1.28 15.54 17.14
CA ASP A 468 -0.17 15.37 16.95
C ASP A 468 -0.98 16.27 17.92
N MET A 469 -0.50 16.47 19.15
CA MET A 469 -1.08 17.42 20.10
C MET A 469 -0.94 18.88 19.66
N ALA A 470 0.18 19.24 19.03
CA ALA A 470 0.42 20.61 18.56
C ALA A 470 -0.44 20.94 17.34
N HIS A 471 -0.64 19.98 16.44
CA HIS A 471 -1.39 20.16 15.19
C HIS A 471 -2.32 18.97 14.90
N PRO A 472 -3.40 18.77 15.69
CA PRO A 472 -4.32 17.68 15.47
C PRO A 472 -5.23 17.94 14.28
N LYS A 473 -5.45 16.92 13.45
CA LYS A 473 -6.45 16.93 12.38
C LYS A 473 -7.77 16.37 12.91
N LEU A 474 -8.63 17.24 13.43
CA LEU A 474 -9.91 16.83 14.03
C LEU A 474 -11.08 16.74 13.04
N VAL A 475 -11.01 17.50 11.94
CA VAL A 475 -12.06 17.51 10.92
C VAL A 475 -11.69 16.52 9.83
N TRP A 476 -12.38 15.39 9.82
CA TRP A 476 -12.26 14.37 8.78
C TRP A 476 -13.61 13.70 8.55
N GLU A 477 -13.92 13.44 7.27
CA GLU A 477 -15.14 12.77 6.82
C GLU A 477 -15.05 11.24 6.88
N GLN A 478 -13.81 10.72 6.90
CA GLN A 478 -13.51 9.28 6.89
C GLN A 478 -12.32 9.01 7.81
N GLU A 479 -12.36 7.91 8.55
CA GLU A 479 -11.29 7.50 9.48
C GLU A 479 -9.92 7.38 8.78
N ALA A 480 -9.91 7.03 7.48
CA ALA A 480 -8.70 7.01 6.66
C ALA A 480 -8.01 8.36 6.51
N ALA A 481 -8.78 9.45 6.47
CA ALA A 481 -8.23 10.79 6.35
C ALA A 481 -7.55 11.28 7.63
N ALA A 482 -7.90 10.70 8.79
CA ALA A 482 -7.26 10.97 10.08
C ALA A 482 -5.82 10.43 10.16
N VAL A 483 -5.51 9.39 9.38
CA VAL A 483 -4.19 8.75 9.36
C VAL A 483 -3.41 9.08 8.09
N LYS A 484 -3.95 8.78 6.90
CA LYS A 484 -3.22 8.88 5.63
C LYS A 484 -2.93 10.31 5.19
N GLN A 485 -3.84 11.24 5.49
CA GLN A 485 -3.76 12.64 5.08
C GLN A 485 -3.39 13.55 6.25
N ASN A 486 -2.70 13.00 7.27
CA ASN A 486 -2.29 13.74 8.44
C ASN A 486 -0.86 14.24 8.27
N MET A 487 -0.72 15.57 8.18
CA MET A 487 0.59 16.21 8.04
C MET A 487 1.49 15.96 9.24
N SER A 488 0.94 15.89 10.46
CA SER A 488 1.69 15.64 11.68
C SER A 488 2.33 14.25 11.66
N GLY A 489 1.60 13.25 11.16
CA GLY A 489 2.13 11.92 10.92
C GLY A 489 3.21 11.86 9.85
N MET A 490 3.03 12.59 8.74
CA MET A 490 4.03 12.67 7.68
C MET A 490 5.33 13.34 8.16
N ILE A 491 5.22 14.43 8.92
CA ILE A 491 6.37 15.13 9.52
C ILE A 491 7.09 14.22 10.52
N ALA A 492 6.33 13.50 11.36
CA ALA A 492 6.92 12.54 12.30
C ALA A 492 7.70 11.44 11.58
N MET A 493 7.12 10.86 10.52
CA MET A 493 7.78 9.81 9.73
C MET A 493 9.08 10.29 9.07
N PHE A 494 9.03 11.40 8.32
CA PHE A 494 10.23 11.93 7.64
C PHE A 494 11.26 12.48 8.63
N GLY A 495 10.81 13.10 9.73
CA GLY A 495 11.70 13.56 10.80
C GLY A 495 12.43 12.40 11.47
N GLY A 496 11.72 11.31 11.78
CA GLY A 496 12.30 10.08 12.30
C GLY A 496 13.29 9.43 11.34
N MET A 497 12.97 9.38 10.03
CA MET A 497 13.89 8.89 9.00
C MET A 497 15.15 9.75 8.89
N LEU A 498 15.02 11.08 8.95
CA LEU A 498 16.16 11.99 8.92
C LEU A 498 17.07 11.78 10.14
N ILE A 499 16.50 11.70 11.35
CA ILE A 499 17.26 11.46 12.58
C ILE A 499 17.94 10.09 12.54
N ALA A 500 17.25 9.04 12.10
CA ALA A 500 17.84 7.73 11.93
C ALA A 500 18.99 7.73 10.90
N GLY A 501 18.81 8.43 9.78
CA GLY A 501 19.84 8.61 8.76
C GLY A 501 21.07 9.34 9.29
N LEU A 502 20.89 10.40 10.09
CA LEU A 502 21.99 11.10 10.75
C LEU A 502 22.74 10.22 11.76
N LEU A 503 22.01 9.41 12.54
CA LEU A 503 22.61 8.46 13.49
C LEU A 503 23.46 7.39 12.79
N ILE A 504 23.00 6.90 11.64
CA ILE A 504 23.76 5.96 10.80
C ILE A 504 24.95 6.67 10.14
N ALA A 505 24.78 7.87 9.61
CA ALA A 505 25.87 8.65 9.01
C ALA A 505 26.98 8.96 10.03
N ALA A 506 26.61 9.22 11.29
CA ALA A 506 27.57 9.42 12.37
C ALA A 506 28.49 8.20 12.58
N LEU A 507 28.01 6.97 12.32
CA LEU A 507 28.84 5.77 12.41
C LEU A 507 29.95 5.74 11.35
N PHE A 508 29.73 6.31 10.17
CA PHE A 508 30.71 6.36 9.08
C PHE A 508 31.60 7.60 9.09
N LEU A 509 31.12 8.71 9.67
CA LEU A 509 31.82 9.99 9.67
C LEU A 509 32.69 10.22 10.91
N LEU A 510 32.42 9.53 12.02
CA LEU A 510 33.16 9.72 13.26
C LEU A 510 34.47 8.90 13.29
N PRO A 511 35.57 9.46 13.82
CA PRO A 511 36.79 8.69 14.08
C PRO A 511 36.52 7.57 15.10
N ASN A 512 37.12 6.39 14.89
CA ASN A 512 36.89 5.20 15.71
C ASN A 512 37.03 5.45 17.23
N ASP A 513 38.00 6.25 17.64
CA ASP A 513 38.25 6.57 19.06
C ASP A 513 37.13 7.39 19.71
N LEU A 514 36.36 8.14 18.91
CA LEU A 514 35.27 9.01 19.39
C LEU A 514 33.89 8.33 19.30
N ILE A 515 33.75 7.20 18.62
CA ILE A 515 32.45 6.54 18.43
C ILE A 515 31.87 6.05 19.76
N MET A 516 32.68 5.45 20.62
CA MET A 516 32.22 4.98 21.93
C MET A 516 31.70 6.11 22.83
N PRO A 517 32.46 7.18 23.14
CA PRO A 517 31.97 8.25 24.02
C PRO A 517 30.78 9.00 23.41
N ILE A 518 30.77 9.24 22.09
CA ILE A 518 29.68 9.95 21.42
C ILE A 518 28.39 9.11 21.42
N SER A 519 28.46 7.82 21.09
CA SER A 519 27.28 6.95 21.07
C SER A 519 26.64 6.80 22.45
N ILE A 520 27.45 6.65 23.50
CA ILE A 520 26.96 6.63 24.89
C ILE A 520 26.36 7.99 25.26
N GLY A 521 27.03 9.10 24.92
CA GLY A 521 26.53 10.44 25.16
C GLY A 521 25.17 10.71 24.50
N ILE A 522 24.99 10.30 23.25
CA ILE A 522 23.71 10.39 22.53
C ILE A 522 22.64 9.53 23.20
N CYS A 523 22.97 8.29 23.58
CA CYS A 523 22.04 7.40 24.27
C CYS A 523 21.54 8.00 25.59
N ILE A 524 22.45 8.55 26.40
CA ILE A 524 22.11 9.24 27.65
C ILE A 524 21.28 10.49 27.37
N ALA A 525 21.63 11.28 26.36
CA ALA A 525 20.87 12.48 25.98
C ALA A 525 19.43 12.13 25.60
N ILE A 526 19.23 11.12 24.76
CA ILE A 526 17.89 10.62 24.36
C ILE A 526 17.10 10.17 25.59
N LEU A 527 17.72 9.41 26.48
CA LEU A 527 17.08 8.94 27.72
C LEU A 527 16.66 10.11 28.62
N LEU A 528 17.55 11.08 28.84
CA LEU A 528 17.25 12.26 29.66
C LEU A 528 16.13 13.10 29.05
N ILE A 529 16.17 13.35 27.74
CA ILE A 529 15.11 14.08 27.04
C ILE A 529 13.78 13.35 27.19
N SER A 530 13.76 12.03 27.03
CA SER A 530 12.54 11.24 27.16
C SER A 530 11.96 11.32 28.57
N VAL A 531 12.79 11.17 29.61
CA VAL A 531 12.35 11.31 31.02
C VAL A 531 11.79 12.72 31.30
N VAL A 532 12.42 13.76 30.76
CA VAL A 532 11.93 15.15 30.91
C VAL A 532 10.59 15.36 30.22
N ILE A 533 10.40 14.81 29.01
CA ILE A 533 9.12 14.89 28.29
C ILE A 533 8.03 14.13 29.05
N TYR A 534 8.32 12.90 29.47
CA TYR A 534 7.39 12.05 30.21
C TYR A 534 6.93 12.71 31.52
N SER A 535 7.86 13.25 32.30
CA SER A 535 7.54 13.94 33.57
C SER A 535 6.72 15.21 33.39
N LYS A 536 6.93 15.95 32.28
CA LYS A 536 6.19 17.18 31.96
C LYS A 536 4.92 16.94 31.13
N MET A 537 4.58 15.68 30.82
CA MET A 537 3.49 15.34 29.91
C MET A 537 2.14 15.90 30.37
N ASP A 538 1.82 15.85 31.67
CA ASP A 538 0.56 16.41 32.20
C ASP A 538 0.46 17.93 31.97
N THR A 539 1.54 18.67 32.21
CA THR A 539 1.58 20.13 32.01
C THR A 539 1.48 20.49 30.53
N ILE A 540 2.19 19.76 29.67
CA ILE A 540 2.16 19.97 28.22
C ILE A 540 0.76 19.66 27.66
N ALA A 541 0.17 18.55 28.11
CA ALA A 541 -1.19 18.14 27.79
C ALA A 541 -2.20 19.23 28.11
N CYS A 542 -2.20 19.72 29.34
CA CYS A 542 -3.12 20.76 29.77
C CYS A 542 -2.95 22.07 28.97
N LYS A 543 -1.73 22.42 28.57
CA LYS A 543 -1.46 23.64 27.79
C LYS A 543 -1.93 23.51 26.33
N LEU A 544 -1.70 22.37 25.69
CA LEU A 544 -2.06 22.16 24.30
C LEU A 544 -3.57 21.89 24.13
N PHE A 545 -4.19 21.12 25.03
CA PHE A 545 -5.65 20.89 25.03
C PHE A 545 -6.49 22.11 25.40
N LYS A 546 -5.90 23.23 25.85
CA LYS A 546 -6.59 24.52 25.95
C LYS A 546 -6.76 25.20 24.59
N LYS A 547 -5.92 24.87 23.61
CA LYS A 547 -5.98 25.43 22.24
C LYS A 547 -6.88 24.61 21.32
N ILE A 548 -7.09 23.33 21.67
CA ILE A 548 -7.99 22.38 21.03
C ILE A 548 -9.36 22.50 21.70
#